data_AF-A0A6G2DUT5-F1
#
_entry.id   AF-A0A6G2DUT5-F1
#
_cell.length_a   1.000
_cell.length_b   1.000
_cell.length_c   1.000
_cell.angle_alpha   90.00
_cell.angle_beta   90.00
_cell.angle_gamma   90.00
#
_symmetry.space_group_name_H-M   'P 1'
#
loop_
_entity.id
_entity.type
_entity.pdbx_description
1 polymer ?
#
loop_
_entity_poly.entity_id
_entity_poly.type
_entity_poly.pdbx_seq_one_letter_code
_entity_poly.pdbx_strand_id
1 'polypeptide(L)'
;MNLGEFWYNKINKNRGRRLMKKVRFIFLALLFFLASPEGAMASDGTWQGKQYLKEDGSQAANEWVFDTHYQSWFYIKADANYAENEWLKQGDDYFYLKSGGYMAKSEWVEDKGAFYYLDQDGKMKRNAWVGTSYVGATGAKVIEDWVYDSQYDAWFYIKADGQHAEKEWLQIKGKDYYFKSGGYLLTSQWINQAYVNASGAKVQQGWLFDKQYQSWFYIKENGNYADKEWIFENGHYYYLKSGGYMAANEWIWDKESWFYLKFDGKMAEKEWVYDSHSQAWYYFKSGGYMTANEWIWDKESWFYLKSDGKIAEKEWVYDSHSQAWYYFKSGGYMTA
;
A
#
# COMPACT_ATOMS: atom_id res chain seq x y z
N MET A 1 -3.51 13.78 -44.45
CA MET A 1 -2.24 14.43 -44.04
C MET A 1 -1.82 13.87 -42.70
N ASN A 2 -0.53 13.64 -42.56
CA ASN A 2 0.10 12.70 -41.65
C ASN A 2 0.65 13.38 -40.38
N LEU A 3 0.97 12.52 -39.41
CA LEU A 3 1.54 12.71 -38.06
C LEU A 3 2.83 13.56 -37.98
N GLY A 4 3.10 14.10 -36.78
CA GLY A 4 4.45 14.44 -36.30
C GLY A 4 4.52 15.66 -35.38
N GLU A 5 4.76 15.42 -34.08
CA GLU A 5 5.77 16.08 -33.20
C GLU A 5 5.92 17.64 -33.25
N PHE A 6 6.12 18.43 -32.18
CA PHE A 6 6.79 18.23 -30.90
C PHE A 6 6.65 19.54 -30.07
N TRP A 7 7.02 19.45 -28.80
CA TRP A 7 6.97 20.43 -27.72
C TRP A 7 7.80 21.73 -27.87
N TYR A 8 7.32 22.85 -27.31
CA TYR A 8 8.19 23.91 -26.73
C TYR A 8 7.50 24.81 -25.66
N ASN A 9 7.98 24.68 -24.41
CA ASN A 9 8.17 25.66 -23.31
C ASN A 9 7.09 26.64 -22.79
N LYS A 10 6.91 26.61 -21.45
CA LYS A 10 6.77 27.82 -20.61
C LYS A 10 7.36 27.67 -19.18
N ILE A 11 8.66 28.01 -19.07
CA ILE A 11 9.33 28.92 -18.10
C ILE A 11 8.94 28.92 -16.59
N ASN A 12 9.85 28.34 -15.78
CA ASN A 12 10.60 28.82 -14.60
C ASN A 12 10.24 30.10 -13.78
N LYS A 13 10.20 29.96 -12.45
CA LYS A 13 10.74 30.86 -11.38
C LYS A 13 10.53 30.13 -10.03
N ASN A 14 11.53 29.82 -9.18
CA ASN A 14 12.41 30.74 -8.48
C ASN A 14 13.67 30.04 -7.92
N ARG A 15 14.75 30.84 -7.86
CA ARG A 15 16.12 30.51 -7.44
C ARG A 15 16.28 30.34 -5.93
N GLY A 16 17.14 29.41 -5.52
CA GLY A 16 17.88 29.42 -4.26
C GLY A 16 19.35 29.08 -4.50
N ARG A 17 20.24 30.05 -4.32
CA ARG A 17 21.70 29.97 -4.53
C ARG A 17 22.35 29.00 -3.54
N ARG A 18 23.35 28.21 -3.99
CA ARG A 18 24.59 28.04 -3.21
C ARG A 18 25.81 27.75 -4.10
N LEU A 19 26.85 28.50 -3.77
CA LEU A 19 28.17 28.58 -4.40
C LEU A 19 28.99 27.29 -4.28
N MET A 20 29.88 27.09 -5.25
CA MET A 20 30.96 26.10 -5.32
C MET A 20 31.75 25.93 -4.01
N LYS A 21 32.07 24.68 -3.66
CA LYS A 21 33.37 24.29 -3.11
C LYS A 21 33.81 22.96 -3.74
N LYS A 22 34.89 23.01 -4.52
CA LYS A 22 35.69 21.84 -4.87
C LYS A 22 36.26 21.27 -3.57
N VAL A 23 35.83 20.08 -3.18
CA VAL A 23 36.42 19.34 -2.05
C VAL A 23 37.59 18.53 -2.59
N ARG A 24 38.80 18.93 -2.21
CA ARG A 24 39.99 18.08 -2.29
C ARG A 24 39.96 17.13 -1.10
N PHE A 25 39.90 15.83 -1.35
CA PHE A 25 40.09 14.84 -0.29
C PHE A 25 41.59 14.74 0.02
N ILE A 26 41.95 15.24 1.20
CA ILE A 26 43.22 14.94 1.86
C ILE A 26 42.93 13.70 2.73
N PHE A 27 43.56 12.57 2.43
CA PHE A 27 43.57 11.42 3.33
C PHE A 27 44.42 11.78 4.55
N LEU A 28 43.76 12.02 5.68
CA LEU A 28 44.39 12.03 6.99
C LEU A 28 44.10 10.66 7.61
N ALA A 29 45.12 9.80 7.63
CA ALA A 29 45.05 8.49 8.27
C ALA A 29 44.94 8.67 9.79
N LEU A 30 43.75 8.41 10.34
CA LEU A 30 43.59 8.03 11.74
C LEU A 30 43.41 6.52 11.78
N LEU A 31 44.46 5.83 12.22
CA LEU A 31 44.47 4.39 12.49
C LEU A 31 43.51 4.08 13.65
N PHE A 32 42.35 3.53 13.32
CA PHE A 32 41.59 2.67 14.21
C PHE A 32 41.74 1.24 13.71
N PHE A 33 42.39 0.38 14.51
CA PHE A 33 42.46 -1.05 14.27
C PHE A 33 41.04 -1.63 14.40
N LEU A 34 40.41 -1.93 13.27
CA LEU A 34 39.32 -2.88 13.16
C LEU A 34 39.82 -4.00 12.27
N ALA A 35 39.88 -5.21 12.82
CA ALA A 35 40.29 -6.41 12.13
C ALA A 35 39.27 -6.75 11.03
N SER A 36 39.47 -6.17 9.85
CA SER A 36 38.98 -6.75 8.60
C SER A 36 39.73 -8.06 8.37
N PRO A 37 39.08 -9.14 7.91
CA PRO A 37 39.74 -10.43 7.65
C PRO A 37 40.75 -10.41 6.49
N GLU A 38 41.06 -9.24 5.92
CA GLU A 38 42.03 -9.05 4.83
C GLU A 38 43.51 -9.17 5.27
N GLY A 39 43.79 -9.50 6.54
CA GLY A 39 45.15 -9.63 7.07
C GLY A 39 45.68 -11.05 7.29
N ALA A 40 44.88 -12.10 7.08
CA ALA A 40 45.36 -13.47 7.28
C ALA A 40 46.20 -13.92 6.07
N MET A 41 47.50 -14.13 6.30
CA MET A 41 48.42 -14.63 5.27
C MET A 41 48.03 -16.05 4.85
N ALA A 42 48.08 -16.35 3.56
CA ALA A 42 48.09 -17.74 3.10
C ALA A 42 49.35 -18.40 3.69
N SER A 43 49.17 -19.41 4.54
CA SER A 43 50.28 -20.17 5.12
C SER A 43 50.34 -21.52 4.44
N ASP A 44 51.45 -21.84 3.77
CA ASP A 44 51.65 -23.10 3.02
C ASP A 44 52.02 -24.28 3.96
N GLY A 45 51.27 -24.40 5.06
CA GLY A 45 51.44 -25.42 6.09
C GLY A 45 50.91 -26.80 5.70
N THR A 46 50.92 -27.73 6.65
CA THR A 46 50.47 -29.12 6.45
C THR A 46 49.50 -29.55 7.54
N TRP A 47 48.51 -30.35 7.15
CA TRP A 47 47.54 -30.93 8.08
C TRP A 47 48.07 -32.19 8.74
N GLN A 48 47.87 -32.29 10.06
CA GLN A 48 48.11 -33.49 10.86
C GLN A 48 46.81 -33.85 11.59
N GLY A 49 45.98 -34.68 10.96
CA GLY A 49 44.63 -34.95 11.45
C GLY A 49 43.78 -33.67 11.45
N LYS A 50 43.38 -33.18 12.63
CA LYS A 50 42.63 -31.92 12.78
C LYS A 50 43.48 -30.70 13.03
N GLN A 51 44.79 -30.88 13.18
CA GLN A 51 45.72 -29.82 13.55
C GLN A 51 46.44 -29.29 12.31
N TYR A 52 46.82 -28.01 12.34
CA TYR A 52 47.56 -27.37 11.25
C TYR A 52 48.95 -26.95 11.71
N LEU A 53 49.98 -27.44 11.02
CA LEU A 53 51.36 -27.06 11.24
C LEU A 53 51.78 -26.03 10.19
N LYS A 54 52.18 -24.84 10.62
CA LYS A 54 52.62 -23.75 9.74
C LYS A 54 54.00 -24.05 9.16
N GLU A 55 54.38 -23.33 8.12
CA GLU A 55 55.66 -23.53 7.41
C GLU A 55 56.90 -23.37 8.32
N ASP A 56 56.81 -22.50 9.33
CA ASP A 56 57.85 -22.31 10.35
C ASP A 56 57.92 -23.44 11.40
N GLY A 57 57.09 -24.47 11.25
CA GLY A 57 57.00 -25.60 12.18
C GLY A 57 56.21 -25.30 13.46
N SER A 58 55.63 -24.10 13.61
CA SER A 58 54.76 -23.79 14.74
C SER A 58 53.32 -24.26 14.48
N GLN A 59 52.63 -24.63 15.56
CA GLN A 59 51.25 -25.09 15.50
C GLN A 59 50.30 -23.89 15.49
N ALA A 60 49.32 -23.89 14.57
CA ALA A 60 48.30 -22.86 14.54
C ALA A 60 47.35 -22.97 15.73
N ALA A 61 46.92 -21.85 16.30
CA ALA A 61 45.94 -21.81 17.38
C ALA A 61 45.27 -20.43 17.50
N ASN A 62 43.95 -20.42 17.70
CA ASN A 62 43.10 -19.22 17.73
C ASN A 62 43.22 -18.32 16.48
N GLU A 63 43.49 -18.90 15.32
CA GLU A 63 43.76 -18.17 14.08
C GLU A 63 43.04 -18.76 12.88
N TRP A 64 42.79 -17.91 11.88
CA TRP A 64 42.30 -18.34 10.57
C TRP A 64 43.46 -18.77 9.71
N VAL A 65 43.28 -19.88 9.00
CA VAL A 65 44.23 -20.43 8.03
C VAL A 65 43.52 -20.55 6.69
N PHE A 66 44.11 -19.99 5.64
CA PHE A 66 43.69 -20.27 4.27
C PHE A 66 44.55 -21.40 3.71
N ASP A 67 43.89 -22.48 3.32
CA ASP A 67 44.55 -23.59 2.64
C ASP A 67 44.36 -23.44 1.13
N THR A 68 45.48 -23.35 0.40
CA THR A 68 45.50 -23.13 -1.05
C THR A 68 45.12 -24.38 -1.85
N HIS A 69 45.33 -25.57 -1.30
CA HIS A 69 44.92 -26.83 -1.91
C HIS A 69 43.40 -26.99 -1.87
N TYR A 70 42.80 -26.68 -0.73
CA TYR A 70 41.35 -26.75 -0.53
C TYR A 70 40.60 -25.48 -0.96
N GLN A 71 41.31 -24.38 -1.20
CA GLN A 71 40.76 -23.06 -1.54
C GLN A 71 39.71 -22.56 -0.54
N SER A 72 39.95 -22.84 0.74
CA SER A 72 39.01 -22.60 1.81
C SER A 72 39.71 -22.05 3.05
N TRP A 73 38.95 -21.28 3.82
CA TRP A 73 39.33 -20.86 5.16
C TRP A 73 38.95 -21.93 6.17
N PHE A 74 39.81 -22.10 7.16
CA PHE A 74 39.64 -22.95 8.34
C PHE A 74 39.95 -22.12 9.58
N TYR A 75 39.21 -22.31 10.66
CA TYR A 75 39.53 -21.68 11.94
C TYR A 75 40.13 -22.71 12.88
N ILE A 76 41.35 -22.45 13.35
CA ILE A 76 42.03 -23.32 14.32
C ILE A 76 41.76 -22.79 15.73
N LYS A 77 41.16 -23.62 16.57
CA LYS A 77 40.75 -23.26 17.95
C LYS A 77 41.95 -23.25 18.91
N ALA A 78 41.70 -22.87 20.16
CA ALA A 78 42.72 -22.84 21.21
C ALA A 78 43.33 -24.21 21.53
N ASP A 79 42.57 -25.29 21.33
CA ASP A 79 43.04 -26.68 21.46
C ASP A 79 43.79 -27.18 20.22
N ALA A 80 44.05 -26.26 19.28
CA ALA A 80 44.75 -26.45 18.02
C ALA A 80 44.09 -27.42 17.03
N ASN A 81 42.82 -27.79 17.25
CA ASN A 81 42.01 -28.47 16.26
C ASN A 81 41.22 -27.45 15.44
N TYR A 82 40.96 -27.73 14.16
CA TYR A 82 40.01 -26.91 13.40
C TYR A 82 38.60 -27.01 14.00
N ALA A 83 37.86 -25.90 13.94
CA ALA A 83 36.43 -25.87 14.22
C ALA A 83 35.66 -26.55 13.08
N GLU A 84 34.65 -27.35 13.41
CA GLU A 84 33.76 -27.99 12.42
C GLU A 84 32.36 -28.25 12.98
N ASN A 85 31.36 -28.16 12.10
CA ASN A 85 29.93 -28.23 12.44
C ASN A 85 29.55 -27.29 13.59
N GLU A 86 30.15 -26.10 13.62
CA GLU A 86 29.97 -25.15 14.71
C GLU A 86 30.02 -23.70 14.23
N TRP A 87 29.37 -22.84 15.01
CA TRP A 87 29.41 -21.39 14.85
C TRP A 87 30.62 -20.81 15.55
N LEU A 88 31.34 -19.94 14.86
CA LEU A 88 32.40 -19.12 15.41
C LEU A 88 31.93 -17.66 15.46
N LYS A 89 32.04 -17.05 16.64
CA LYS A 89 31.81 -15.61 16.82
C LYS A 89 33.14 -14.87 16.91
N GLN A 90 33.32 -13.82 16.12
CA GLN A 90 34.46 -12.92 16.20
C GLN A 90 33.98 -11.47 16.12
N GLY A 91 34.13 -10.74 17.22
CA GLY A 91 33.50 -9.42 17.36
C GLY A 91 31.98 -9.54 17.24
N ASP A 92 31.40 -8.79 16.30
CA ASP A 92 29.96 -8.81 15.99
C ASP A 92 29.58 -9.82 14.91
N ASP A 93 30.57 -10.40 14.22
CA ASP A 93 30.37 -11.30 13.09
C ASP A 93 30.29 -12.76 13.55
N TYR A 94 29.52 -13.54 12.79
CA TYR A 94 29.36 -14.98 12.97
C TYR A 94 29.77 -15.69 11.69
N PHE A 95 30.50 -16.78 11.83
CA PHE A 95 30.97 -17.64 10.75
C PHE A 95 30.52 -19.07 11.06
N TYR A 96 30.33 -19.88 10.03
CA TYR A 96 30.02 -21.29 10.21
C TYR A 96 31.11 -22.16 9.58
N LEU A 97 31.66 -23.08 10.36
CA LEU A 97 32.61 -24.07 9.87
C LEU A 97 31.83 -25.36 9.64
N LYS A 98 31.77 -25.82 8.39
CA LYS A 98 31.06 -27.04 8.00
C LYS A 98 31.85 -28.28 8.41
N SER A 99 31.28 -29.45 8.14
CA SER A 99 31.97 -30.74 8.30
C SER A 99 33.32 -30.73 7.58
N GLY A 100 34.39 -31.18 8.26
CA GLY A 100 35.76 -31.12 7.74
C GLY A 100 36.43 -29.75 7.87
N GLY A 101 35.78 -28.77 8.50
CA GLY A 101 36.36 -27.48 8.89
C GLY A 101 36.27 -26.36 7.85
N TYR A 102 35.66 -26.62 6.69
CA TYR A 102 35.50 -25.62 5.63
C TYR A 102 34.58 -24.48 6.07
N MET A 103 35.07 -23.25 6.02
CA MET A 103 34.23 -22.06 6.21
C MET A 103 33.15 -21.97 5.13
N ALA A 104 31.89 -21.84 5.55
CA ALA A 104 30.79 -21.56 4.65
C ALA A 104 30.92 -20.14 4.07
N LYS A 105 30.74 -19.99 2.75
CA LYS A 105 30.81 -18.71 2.04
C LYS A 105 29.86 -18.67 0.85
N SER A 106 29.15 -17.55 0.67
CA SER A 106 28.14 -17.34 -0.38
C SER A 106 27.08 -18.44 -0.45
N GLU A 107 26.70 -19.03 0.69
CA GLU A 107 25.85 -20.22 0.74
C GLU A 107 24.90 -20.21 1.95
N TRP A 108 23.84 -21.01 1.84
CA TRP A 108 22.95 -21.30 2.94
C TRP A 108 23.47 -22.49 3.74
N VAL A 109 23.41 -22.39 5.06
CA VAL A 109 23.71 -23.46 6.01
C VAL A 109 22.46 -23.76 6.81
N GLU A 110 22.15 -25.05 6.97
CA GLU A 110 21.16 -25.51 7.93
C GLU A 110 21.85 -25.87 9.25
N ASP A 111 21.41 -25.27 10.35
CA ASP A 111 21.79 -25.66 11.70
C ASP A 111 20.52 -25.82 12.54
N LYS A 112 20.33 -27.02 13.09
CA LYS A 112 19.18 -27.37 13.95
C LYS A 112 17.82 -26.99 13.36
N GLY A 113 17.65 -27.18 12.05
CA GLY A 113 16.40 -26.92 11.33
C GLY A 113 16.15 -25.45 10.97
N ALA A 114 17.07 -24.55 11.29
CA ALA A 114 17.04 -23.16 10.84
C ALA A 114 18.10 -22.94 9.74
N PHE A 115 17.76 -22.10 8.75
CA PHE A 115 18.65 -21.77 7.65
C PHE A 115 19.30 -20.40 7.86
N TYR A 116 20.59 -20.30 7.59
CA TYR A 116 21.40 -19.10 7.75
C TYR A 116 22.19 -18.86 6.47
N TYR A 117 22.41 -17.60 6.09
CA TYR A 117 23.19 -17.28 4.90
C TYR A 117 24.52 -16.63 5.27
N LEU A 118 25.62 -17.21 4.76
CA LEU A 118 26.96 -16.67 4.90
C LEU A 118 27.32 -15.96 3.59
N ASP A 119 27.77 -14.71 3.68
CA ASP A 119 28.15 -13.95 2.50
C ASP A 119 29.52 -14.34 1.93
N GLN A 120 29.99 -13.58 0.94
CA GLN A 120 31.25 -13.85 0.24
C GLN A 120 32.48 -13.88 1.16
N ASP A 121 32.41 -13.17 2.29
CA ASP A 121 33.47 -13.10 3.30
C ASP A 121 33.26 -14.13 4.43
N GLY A 122 32.24 -14.99 4.30
CA GLY A 122 31.85 -15.99 5.29
C GLY A 122 31.07 -15.44 6.46
N LYS A 123 30.68 -14.16 6.44
CA LYS A 123 29.95 -13.51 7.53
C LYS A 123 28.46 -13.80 7.41
N MET A 124 27.83 -14.15 8.53
CA MET A 124 26.39 -14.40 8.57
C MET A 124 25.60 -13.10 8.37
N LYS A 125 24.71 -13.08 7.39
CA LYS A 125 23.76 -11.99 7.18
C LYS A 125 22.72 -11.95 8.29
N ARG A 126 22.29 -10.73 8.67
CA ARG A 126 21.19 -10.46 9.62
C ARG A 126 20.43 -9.23 9.16
N ASN A 127 19.11 -9.21 9.40
CA ASN A 127 18.20 -8.14 8.97
C ASN A 127 18.41 -7.74 7.51
N ALA A 128 18.52 -8.73 6.62
CA ALA A 128 18.96 -8.50 5.25
C ALA A 128 18.23 -9.41 4.26
N TRP A 129 18.07 -8.89 3.04
CA TRP A 129 17.62 -9.66 1.90
C TRP A 129 18.72 -10.56 1.34
N VAL A 130 18.34 -11.78 0.98
CA VAL A 130 19.17 -12.76 0.28
C VAL A 130 18.35 -13.31 -0.87
N GLY A 131 18.53 -12.73 -2.06
CA GLY A 131 17.64 -12.97 -3.20
C GLY A 131 16.20 -12.54 -2.87
N THR A 132 15.25 -13.46 -2.97
CA THR A 132 13.84 -13.23 -2.62
C THR A 132 13.49 -13.58 -1.18
N SER A 133 14.46 -14.10 -0.40
CA SER A 133 14.31 -14.45 1.02
C SER A 133 14.84 -13.35 1.94
N TYR A 134 14.45 -13.42 3.21
CA TYR A 134 14.93 -12.50 4.25
C TYR A 134 15.51 -13.28 5.44
N VAL A 135 16.61 -12.79 6.00
CA VAL A 135 17.17 -13.27 7.28
C VAL A 135 16.92 -12.25 8.38
N GLY A 136 16.36 -12.70 9.49
CA GLY A 136 15.95 -11.83 10.60
C GLY A 136 17.13 -11.36 11.47
N ALA A 137 16.80 -10.78 12.63
CA ALA A 137 17.79 -10.25 13.57
C ALA A 137 18.73 -11.33 14.12
N THR A 138 18.26 -12.58 14.22
CA THR A 138 19.05 -13.74 14.64
C THR A 138 19.89 -14.34 13.49
N GLY A 139 19.69 -13.88 12.25
CA GLY A 139 20.29 -14.44 11.04
C GLY A 139 19.54 -15.65 10.48
N ALA A 140 18.57 -16.19 11.20
CA ALA A 140 17.72 -17.25 10.70
C ALA A 140 16.82 -16.74 9.57
N LYS A 141 16.64 -17.57 8.54
CA LYS A 141 15.69 -17.35 7.44
C LYS A 141 14.28 -17.20 8.01
N VAL A 142 13.62 -16.11 7.66
CA VAL A 142 12.22 -15.86 8.03
C VAL A 142 11.31 -16.70 7.14
N ILE A 143 10.27 -17.31 7.71
CA ILE A 143 9.27 -18.12 7.03
C ILE A 143 7.90 -17.80 7.65
N GLU A 144 6.89 -17.61 6.81
CA GLU A 144 5.50 -17.30 7.22
C GLU A 144 5.37 -16.15 8.23
N ASP A 145 6.15 -15.08 8.03
CA ASP A 145 6.13 -13.95 8.95
C ASP A 145 6.30 -12.60 8.24
N TRP A 146 5.89 -11.56 8.96
CA TRP A 146 6.01 -10.17 8.54
C TRP A 146 7.44 -9.66 8.78
N VAL A 147 7.95 -8.94 7.79
CA VAL A 147 9.24 -8.27 7.86
C VAL A 147 9.02 -6.78 7.62
N TYR A 148 9.46 -5.95 8.56
CA TYR A 148 9.61 -4.52 8.33
C TYR A 148 11.05 -4.22 7.96
N ASP A 149 11.25 -3.56 6.82
CA ASP A 149 12.57 -3.12 6.41
C ASP A 149 12.65 -1.60 6.44
N SER A 150 13.41 -1.06 7.40
CA SER A 150 13.59 0.37 7.59
C SER A 150 14.33 1.05 6.43
N GLN A 151 15.09 0.30 5.62
CA GLN A 151 15.74 0.87 4.43
C GLN A 151 14.69 1.23 3.37
N TYR A 152 13.62 0.45 3.29
CA TYR A 152 12.53 0.63 2.32
C TYR A 152 11.30 1.33 2.91
N ASP A 153 11.28 1.51 4.23
CA ASP A 153 10.13 2.05 4.99
C ASP A 153 8.84 1.28 4.67
N ALA A 154 8.95 -0.05 4.62
CA ALA A 154 7.88 -0.90 4.11
C ALA A 154 7.81 -2.26 4.81
N TRP A 155 6.60 -2.81 4.79
CA TRP A 155 6.30 -4.17 5.23
C TRP A 155 6.33 -5.13 4.05
N PHE A 156 6.82 -6.34 4.32
CA PHE A 156 6.87 -7.49 3.43
C PHE A 156 6.34 -8.70 4.18
N TYR A 157 5.93 -9.73 3.46
CA TYR A 157 5.57 -11.02 4.06
C TYR A 157 6.32 -12.14 3.38
N ILE A 158 7.02 -12.95 4.17
CA ILE A 158 7.74 -14.11 3.67
C ILE A 158 6.81 -15.32 3.75
N LYS A 159 6.59 -16.01 2.63
CA LYS A 159 5.69 -17.16 2.50
C LYS A 159 6.35 -18.45 3.02
N ALA A 160 5.59 -19.54 3.03
CA ALA A 160 6.05 -20.86 3.46
C ALA A 160 7.25 -21.40 2.65
N ASP A 161 7.35 -21.02 1.37
CA ASP A 161 8.50 -21.36 0.51
C ASP A 161 9.75 -20.51 0.79
N GLY A 162 9.62 -19.53 1.69
CA GLY A 162 10.68 -18.61 2.07
C GLY A 162 10.94 -17.47 1.10
N GLN A 163 10.06 -17.26 0.12
CA GLN A 163 10.09 -16.10 -0.76
C GLN A 163 9.10 -15.05 -0.27
N HIS A 164 9.38 -13.77 -0.53
CA HIS A 164 8.39 -12.73 -0.28
C HIS A 164 7.19 -12.86 -1.23
N ALA A 165 6.01 -12.47 -0.75
CA ALA A 165 4.83 -12.32 -1.59
C ALA A 165 5.03 -11.15 -2.57
N GLU A 166 4.70 -11.31 -3.86
CA GLU A 166 4.84 -10.25 -4.87
C GLU A 166 3.70 -10.33 -5.90
N LYS A 167 3.10 -9.17 -6.21
CA LYS A 167 2.02 -9.01 -7.22
C LYS A 167 0.82 -9.94 -6.96
N GLU A 168 0.48 -10.14 -5.70
CA GLU A 168 -0.54 -11.11 -5.31
C GLU A 168 -1.34 -10.65 -4.09
N TRP A 169 -2.53 -11.19 -3.97
CA TRP A 169 -3.31 -11.18 -2.73
C TRP A 169 -2.90 -12.39 -1.89
N LEU A 170 -2.68 -12.17 -0.60
CA LEU A 170 -2.42 -13.22 0.36
C LEU A 170 -3.31 -13.05 1.58
N GLN A 171 -3.93 -14.15 2.00
CA GLN A 171 -4.71 -14.18 3.23
C GLN A 171 -3.81 -14.57 4.40
N ILE A 172 -3.70 -13.70 5.40
CA ILE A 172 -2.85 -13.88 6.57
C ILE A 172 -3.72 -13.69 7.81
N LYS A 173 -3.91 -14.75 8.61
CA LYS A 173 -4.74 -14.75 9.83
C LYS A 173 -6.16 -14.19 9.57
N GLY A 174 -6.78 -14.61 8.47
CA GLY A 174 -8.17 -14.25 8.11
C GLY A 174 -8.35 -12.85 7.53
N LYS A 175 -7.26 -12.14 7.20
CA LYS A 175 -7.30 -10.83 6.52
C LYS A 175 -6.55 -10.91 5.20
N ASP A 176 -7.07 -10.25 4.18
CA ASP A 176 -6.45 -10.22 2.85
C ASP A 176 -5.54 -9.00 2.72
N TYR A 177 -4.34 -9.21 2.18
CA TYR A 177 -3.32 -8.20 1.96
C TYR A 177 -2.84 -8.28 0.51
N TYR A 178 -2.55 -7.14 -0.10
CA TYR A 178 -1.99 -7.11 -1.45
C TYR A 178 -0.53 -6.65 -1.42
N PHE A 179 0.34 -7.41 -2.08
CA PHE A 179 1.75 -7.08 -2.23
C PHE A 179 2.02 -6.62 -3.65
N LYS A 180 2.59 -5.42 -3.82
CA LYS A 180 2.94 -4.87 -5.15
C LYS A 180 4.29 -5.41 -5.64
N SER A 181 4.71 -4.99 -6.84
CA SER A 181 6.00 -5.42 -7.40
C SER A 181 7.16 -5.10 -6.45
N GLY A 182 8.10 -6.03 -6.31
CA GLY A 182 9.18 -5.99 -5.33
C GLY A 182 8.77 -6.37 -3.91
N GLY A 183 7.53 -6.82 -3.69
CA GLY A 183 7.07 -7.42 -2.45
C GLY A 183 6.55 -6.49 -1.36
N TYR A 184 6.48 -5.19 -1.66
CA TYR A 184 6.00 -4.19 -0.72
C TYR A 184 4.51 -4.39 -0.43
N LEU A 185 4.11 -4.32 0.83
CA LEU A 185 2.72 -4.25 1.24
C LEU A 185 2.06 -2.97 0.70
N LEU A 186 0.90 -3.10 0.07
CA LEU A 186 0.07 -1.97 -0.31
C LEU A 186 -0.73 -1.47 0.91
N THR A 187 -0.77 -0.15 1.13
CA THR A 187 -1.50 0.47 2.25
C THR A 187 -2.23 1.72 1.78
N SER A 188 -3.40 2.00 2.38
CA SER A 188 -4.26 3.17 2.13
C SER A 188 -4.52 3.49 0.65
N GLN A 189 -4.68 2.46 -0.18
CA GLN A 189 -4.75 2.61 -1.64
C GLN A 189 -5.76 1.64 -2.25
N TRP A 190 -6.28 2.03 -3.41
CA TRP A 190 -7.09 1.15 -4.26
C TRP A 190 -6.20 0.19 -5.05
N ILE A 191 -6.68 -1.04 -5.20
CA ILE A 191 -6.16 -2.05 -6.10
C ILE A 191 -7.34 -2.70 -6.83
N ASN A 192 -7.46 -2.41 -8.12
CA ASN A 192 -8.64 -2.70 -8.92
C ASN A 192 -9.91 -2.07 -8.31
N GLN A 193 -10.84 -2.88 -7.80
CA GLN A 193 -12.06 -2.42 -7.14
C GLN A 193 -12.02 -2.52 -5.61
N ALA A 194 -10.93 -3.02 -5.04
CA ALA A 194 -10.77 -3.18 -3.60
C ALA A 194 -9.92 -2.05 -3.03
N TYR A 195 -10.14 -1.72 -1.76
CA TYR A 195 -9.31 -0.77 -1.02
C TYR A 195 -8.60 -1.49 0.12
N VAL A 196 -7.33 -1.17 0.35
CA VAL A 196 -6.58 -1.61 1.53
C VAL A 196 -6.39 -0.43 2.49
N ASN A 197 -6.62 -0.64 3.78
CA ASN A 197 -6.53 0.41 4.79
C ASN A 197 -5.09 0.74 5.18
N ALA A 198 -4.91 1.59 6.21
CA ALA A 198 -3.58 1.96 6.72
C ALA A 198 -2.74 0.78 7.23
N SER A 199 -3.35 -0.30 7.70
CA SER A 199 -2.62 -1.53 8.06
C SER A 199 -2.40 -2.48 6.87
N GLY A 200 -2.78 -2.07 5.66
CA GLY A 200 -2.72 -2.87 4.43
C GLY A 200 -3.79 -3.96 4.32
N ALA A 201 -4.70 -4.06 5.28
CA ALA A 201 -5.77 -5.04 5.22
C ALA A 201 -6.87 -4.57 4.26
N LYS A 202 -7.37 -5.48 3.43
CA LYS A 202 -8.52 -5.23 2.55
C LYS A 202 -9.70 -4.76 3.40
N VAL A 203 -10.25 -3.61 3.06
CA VAL A 203 -11.48 -3.09 3.66
C VAL A 203 -12.64 -3.97 3.23
N GLN A 204 -13.43 -4.38 4.21
CA GLN A 204 -14.64 -5.18 4.02
C GLN A 204 -15.85 -4.25 3.83
N GLN A 205 -17.05 -4.82 3.87
CA GLN A 205 -18.30 -4.10 3.64
C GLN A 205 -18.44 -2.83 4.47
N GLY A 206 -18.98 -1.77 3.84
CA GLY A 206 -19.39 -0.54 4.50
C GLY A 206 -18.86 0.73 3.83
N TRP A 207 -19.14 1.86 4.48
CA TRP A 207 -18.73 3.18 4.00
C TRP A 207 -17.24 3.44 4.21
N LEU A 208 -16.58 3.95 3.18
CA LEU A 208 -15.18 4.34 3.19
C LEU A 208 -15.05 5.77 2.65
N PHE A 209 -14.45 6.66 3.43
CA PHE A 209 -14.06 7.99 2.95
C PHE A 209 -12.62 7.97 2.48
N ASP A 210 -12.40 8.23 1.19
CA ASP A 210 -11.05 8.38 0.64
C ASP A 210 -10.67 9.85 0.53
N LYS A 211 -9.69 10.26 1.34
CA LYS A 211 -9.16 11.63 1.36
C LYS A 211 -8.50 12.04 0.05
N GLN A 212 -7.97 11.10 -0.74
CA GLN A 212 -7.38 11.43 -2.04
C GLN A 212 -8.45 11.92 -3.01
N TYR A 213 -9.63 11.32 -2.96
CA TYR A 213 -10.76 11.64 -3.84
C TYR A 213 -11.75 12.62 -3.23
N GLN A 214 -11.63 12.90 -1.93
CA GLN A 214 -12.57 13.74 -1.17
C GLN A 214 -14.02 13.25 -1.33
N SER A 215 -14.19 11.93 -1.33
CA SER A 215 -15.48 11.29 -1.61
C SER A 215 -15.70 10.06 -0.74
N TRP A 216 -16.96 9.75 -0.51
CA TRP A 216 -17.39 8.50 0.08
C TRP A 216 -17.56 7.44 -1.00
N PHE A 217 -17.20 6.21 -0.65
CA PHE A 217 -17.40 5.00 -1.43
C PHE A 217 -18.14 4.00 -0.54
N TYR A 218 -18.91 3.10 -1.14
CA TYR A 218 -19.51 1.99 -0.43
C TYR A 218 -18.84 0.70 -0.88
N ILE A 219 -18.20 -0.01 0.05
CA ILE A 219 -17.62 -1.33 -0.19
C ILE A 219 -18.70 -2.37 0.05
N LYS A 220 -18.91 -3.26 -0.92
CA LYS A 220 -19.89 -4.35 -0.86
C LYS A 220 -19.33 -5.55 -0.10
N GLU A 221 -20.18 -6.54 0.15
CA GLU A 221 -19.80 -7.79 0.86
C GLU A 221 -18.62 -8.52 0.21
N ASN A 222 -18.50 -8.48 -1.12
CA ASN A 222 -17.37 -9.06 -1.85
C ASN A 222 -16.06 -8.25 -1.74
N GLY A 223 -16.09 -7.10 -1.07
CA GLY A 223 -14.95 -6.21 -0.86
C GLY A 223 -14.62 -5.31 -2.05
N ASN A 224 -15.48 -5.25 -3.07
CA ASN A 224 -15.37 -4.29 -4.17
C ASN A 224 -16.26 -3.07 -3.89
N TYR A 225 -15.88 -1.89 -4.40
CA TYR A 225 -16.76 -0.73 -4.34
C TYR A 225 -18.03 -0.91 -5.19
N ALA A 226 -19.11 -0.26 -4.77
CA ALA A 226 -20.35 -0.15 -5.52
C ALA A 226 -20.21 0.86 -6.67
N ASP A 227 -20.68 0.53 -7.87
CA ASP A 227 -20.51 1.36 -9.09
C ASP A 227 -21.83 1.46 -9.86
N LYS A 228 -22.30 2.70 -10.07
CA LYS A 228 -23.58 3.00 -10.75
C LYS A 228 -24.76 2.24 -10.17
N GLU A 229 -24.88 2.25 -8.85
CA GLU A 229 -25.91 1.49 -8.14
C GLU A 229 -26.43 2.22 -6.91
N TRP A 230 -27.64 1.83 -6.50
CA TRP A 230 -28.29 2.29 -5.29
C TRP A 230 -27.89 1.40 -4.11
N ILE A 231 -27.55 2.03 -2.99
CA ILE A 231 -27.26 1.36 -1.72
C ILE A 231 -28.29 1.80 -0.69
N PHE A 232 -28.87 0.82 0.01
CA PHE A 232 -29.79 1.06 1.12
C PHE A 232 -29.09 0.73 2.43
N GLU A 233 -28.87 1.75 3.26
CA GLU A 233 -28.15 1.62 4.52
C GLU A 233 -28.81 2.51 5.57
N ASN A 234 -29.03 1.99 6.78
CA ASN A 234 -29.64 2.74 7.90
C ASN A 234 -30.96 3.45 7.55
N GLY A 235 -31.82 2.83 6.73
CA GLY A 235 -33.13 3.38 6.37
C GLY A 235 -33.11 4.44 5.26
N HIS A 236 -31.98 4.66 4.62
CA HIS A 236 -31.84 5.67 3.56
C HIS A 236 -31.23 5.07 2.29
N TYR A 237 -31.63 5.61 1.14
CA TYR A 237 -31.01 5.32 -0.14
C TYR A 237 -29.87 6.30 -0.44
N TYR A 238 -28.80 5.76 -0.98
CA TYR A 238 -27.64 6.47 -1.49
C TYR A 238 -27.35 5.99 -2.90
N TYR A 239 -26.72 6.81 -3.72
CA TYR A 239 -26.32 6.42 -5.07
C TYR A 239 -24.81 6.56 -5.25
N LEU A 240 -24.16 5.50 -5.76
CA LEU A 240 -22.75 5.52 -6.10
C LEU A 240 -22.63 5.66 -7.61
N LYS A 241 -21.96 6.72 -8.05
CA LYS A 241 -21.76 7.05 -9.46
C LYS A 241 -20.65 6.21 -10.07
N SER A 242 -20.41 6.45 -11.37
CA SER A 242 -19.28 5.84 -12.09
C SER A 242 -17.96 6.06 -11.35
N GLY A 243 -17.20 4.98 -11.13
CA GLY A 243 -15.96 4.98 -10.36
C GLY A 243 -16.18 4.94 -8.84
N GLY A 244 -17.41 4.70 -8.37
CA GLY A 244 -17.74 4.46 -6.97
C GLY A 244 -17.93 5.69 -6.08
N TYR A 245 -17.94 6.89 -6.66
CA TYR A 245 -18.13 8.14 -5.92
C TYR A 245 -19.58 8.27 -5.45
N MET A 246 -19.80 8.49 -4.16
CA MET A 246 -21.12 8.82 -3.62
C MET A 246 -21.63 10.12 -4.22
N ALA A 247 -22.88 10.10 -4.70
CA ALA A 247 -23.58 11.29 -5.15
C ALA A 247 -23.98 12.17 -3.97
N ALA A 248 -23.78 13.48 -4.07
CA ALA A 248 -24.18 14.45 -3.04
C ALA A 248 -24.42 15.84 -3.64
N ASN A 249 -25.51 16.49 -3.21
CA ASN A 249 -26.02 17.76 -3.77
C ASN A 249 -26.21 17.71 -5.30
N GLU A 250 -26.74 16.59 -5.81
CA GLU A 250 -26.83 16.40 -7.26
C GLU A 250 -28.02 15.55 -7.68
N TRP A 251 -28.37 15.73 -8.95
CA TRP A 251 -29.44 15.05 -9.65
C TRP A 251 -28.95 13.75 -10.28
N ILE A 252 -29.72 12.67 -10.13
CA ILE A 252 -29.46 11.38 -10.76
C ILE A 252 -30.66 10.99 -11.61
N TRP A 253 -30.40 10.70 -12.88
CA TRP A 253 -31.39 10.11 -13.80
C TRP A 253 -31.26 8.59 -13.76
N ASP A 254 -32.30 7.94 -13.27
CA ASP A 254 -32.40 6.47 -13.24
C ASP A 254 -33.88 6.07 -13.36
N LYS A 255 -34.17 4.83 -13.79
CA LYS A 255 -35.56 4.31 -13.85
C LYS A 255 -36.59 5.28 -14.45
N GLU A 256 -36.19 5.97 -15.52
CA GLU A 256 -37.02 6.95 -16.24
C GLU A 256 -37.51 8.14 -15.39
N SER A 257 -36.79 8.48 -14.32
CA SER A 257 -37.10 9.60 -13.45
C SER A 257 -35.87 10.28 -12.89
N TRP A 258 -36.06 11.49 -12.38
CA TRP A 258 -35.05 12.24 -11.66
C TRP A 258 -35.15 11.96 -10.16
N PHE A 259 -34.00 11.72 -9.55
CA PHE A 259 -33.80 11.64 -8.10
C PHE A 259 -32.82 12.72 -7.69
N TYR A 260 -32.82 13.09 -6.41
CA TYR A 260 -31.86 14.04 -5.85
C TYR A 260 -31.21 13.48 -4.60
N LEU A 261 -29.88 13.54 -4.54
CA LEU A 261 -29.11 13.16 -3.37
C LEU A 261 -28.68 14.43 -2.65
N LYS A 262 -29.04 14.55 -1.38
CA LYS A 262 -28.77 15.70 -0.53
C LYS A 262 -27.28 15.79 -0.17
N PHE A 263 -26.90 16.82 0.58
CA PHE A 263 -25.49 17.06 0.96
C PHE A 263 -24.85 15.90 1.74
N ASP A 264 -25.66 15.15 2.48
CA ASP A 264 -25.25 13.97 3.25
C ASP A 264 -25.33 12.67 2.42
N GLY A 265 -25.60 12.78 1.13
CA GLY A 265 -25.73 11.67 0.18
C GLY A 265 -27.06 10.94 0.23
N LYS A 266 -27.97 11.29 1.15
CA LYS A 266 -29.27 10.64 1.26
C LYS A 266 -30.18 11.09 0.13
N MET A 267 -30.89 10.15 -0.48
CA MET A 267 -31.95 10.42 -1.44
C MET A 267 -33.06 11.24 -0.79
N ALA A 268 -33.52 12.27 -1.49
CA ALA A 268 -34.69 13.02 -1.11
C ALA A 268 -35.95 12.16 -1.30
N GLU A 269 -36.79 12.06 -0.27
CA GLU A 269 -38.05 11.33 -0.32
C GLU A 269 -39.11 12.00 0.55
N LYS A 270 -40.30 12.23 -0.01
CA LYS A 270 -41.44 12.88 0.65
C LYS A 270 -41.06 14.25 1.23
N GLU A 271 -40.28 15.01 0.48
CA GLU A 271 -39.74 16.29 0.93
C GLU A 271 -39.54 17.28 -0.21
N TRP A 272 -39.47 18.55 0.17
CA TRP A 272 -39.07 19.65 -0.70
C TRP A 272 -37.56 19.83 -0.67
N VAL A 273 -36.95 20.01 -1.84
CA VAL A 273 -35.52 20.31 -1.99
C VAL A 273 -35.35 21.58 -2.79
N TYR A 274 -34.50 22.48 -2.30
CA TYR A 274 -34.07 23.66 -3.05
C TYR A 274 -32.75 23.35 -3.75
N ASP A 275 -32.74 23.45 -5.07
CA ASP A 275 -31.50 23.34 -5.85
C ASP A 275 -30.98 24.75 -6.17
N SER A 276 -29.83 25.08 -5.58
CA SER A 276 -29.20 26.40 -5.74
C SER A 276 -28.76 26.70 -7.16
N HIS A 277 -28.52 25.69 -8.00
CA HIS A 277 -28.09 25.88 -9.38
C HIS A 277 -29.24 26.35 -10.26
N SER A 278 -30.39 25.69 -10.15
CA SER A 278 -31.61 26.04 -10.87
C SER A 278 -32.43 27.13 -10.20
N GLN A 279 -32.08 27.49 -8.96
CA GLN A 279 -32.73 28.50 -8.11
C GLN A 279 -34.23 28.23 -7.93
N ALA A 280 -34.59 26.97 -7.73
CA ALA A 280 -35.97 26.54 -7.63
C ALA A 280 -36.16 25.44 -6.59
N TRP A 281 -37.39 25.35 -6.08
CA TRP A 281 -37.83 24.24 -5.26
C TRP A 281 -38.39 23.11 -6.12
N TYR A 282 -38.13 21.88 -5.67
CA TYR A 282 -38.60 20.64 -6.25
C TYR A 282 -39.22 19.79 -5.14
N TYR A 283 -40.17 18.93 -5.50
CA TYR A 283 -40.78 17.99 -4.56
C TYR A 283 -40.54 16.55 -5.00
N PHE A 284 -40.09 15.71 -4.07
CA PHE A 284 -39.85 14.29 -4.29
C PHE A 284 -40.89 13.48 -3.55
N LYS A 285 -41.61 12.60 -4.27
CA LYS A 285 -42.66 11.75 -3.68
C LYS A 285 -42.08 10.47 -3.08
N SER A 286 -42.95 9.58 -2.60
CA SER A 286 -42.54 8.26 -2.08
C SER A 286 -41.71 7.51 -3.11
N GLY A 287 -40.62 6.87 -2.67
CA GLY A 287 -39.64 6.24 -3.53
C GLY A 287 -38.62 7.20 -4.15
N GLY A 288 -38.71 8.50 -3.87
CA GLY A 288 -37.72 9.51 -4.29
C GLY A 288 -37.87 10.03 -5.72
N TYR A 289 -38.99 9.74 -6.39
CA TYR A 289 -39.26 10.23 -7.73
C TYR A 289 -39.54 11.73 -7.73
N MET A 290 -38.89 12.49 -8.61
CA MET A 290 -39.19 13.91 -8.82
C MET A 290 -40.61 14.08 -9.35
N THR A 291 -41.33 15.03 -8.76
CA THR A 291 -42.70 15.38 -9.15
C THR A 291 -42.66 16.39 -10.30
N ALA A 292 -43.47 16.18 -11.36
CA ALA A 292 -43.60 17.10 -12.48
C ALA A 292 -45.01 17.01 -13.09
N ASN A 293 -45.54 18.15 -13.55
CA ASN A 293 -46.92 18.31 -14.02
C ASN A 293 -47.97 17.80 -13.02
N GLU A 294 -47.73 18.01 -11.73
CA GLU A 294 -48.55 17.45 -10.65
C GLU A 294 -48.81 18.50 -9.56
N TRP A 295 -50.02 18.45 -9.00
CA TRP A 295 -50.44 19.23 -7.85
C TRP A 295 -49.99 18.55 -6.55
N ILE A 296 -49.48 19.32 -5.60
CA ILE A 296 -49.09 18.85 -4.26
C ILE A 296 -49.83 19.66 -3.20
N TRP A 297 -50.51 18.95 -2.30
CA TRP A 297 -51.06 19.54 -1.08
C TRP A 297 -50.07 19.37 0.06
N ASP A 298 -49.54 20.49 0.56
CA ASP A 298 -48.62 20.53 1.68
C ASP A 298 -48.85 21.85 2.44
N LYS A 299 -48.49 21.91 3.73
CA LYS A 299 -48.57 23.16 4.54
C LYS A 299 -49.88 23.95 4.37
N GLU A 300 -51.01 23.23 4.32
CA GLU A 300 -52.36 23.80 4.17
C GLU A 300 -52.58 24.61 2.88
N SER A 301 -51.79 24.36 1.84
CA SER A 301 -51.91 25.03 0.54
C SER A 301 -51.64 24.07 -0.62
N TRP A 302 -52.19 24.42 -1.78
CA TRP A 302 -51.82 23.79 -3.04
C TRP A 302 -50.55 24.43 -3.61
N PHE A 303 -49.68 23.56 -4.14
CA PHE A 303 -48.50 23.89 -4.92
C PHE A 303 -48.59 23.13 -6.26
N TYR A 304 -47.93 23.64 -7.28
CA TYR A 304 -47.85 22.98 -8.58
C TYR A 304 -46.41 22.85 -9.04
N LEU A 305 -46.02 21.65 -9.46
CA LEU A 305 -44.70 21.38 -10.03
C LEU A 305 -44.86 21.35 -11.55
N LYS A 306 -44.10 22.20 -12.24
CA LYS A 306 -44.12 22.33 -13.71
C LYS A 306 -43.50 21.11 -14.39
N SER A 307 -43.49 21.10 -15.72
CA SER A 307 -42.96 19.99 -16.52
C SER A 307 -41.47 19.71 -16.30
N ASP A 308 -40.70 20.73 -15.91
CA ASP A 308 -39.29 20.63 -15.53
C ASP A 308 -39.08 20.31 -14.03
N GLY A 309 -40.17 20.03 -13.31
CA GLY A 309 -40.18 19.70 -11.89
C GLY A 309 -40.05 20.91 -10.96
N LYS A 310 -39.87 22.13 -11.47
CA LYS A 310 -39.78 23.33 -10.63
C LYS A 310 -41.15 23.71 -10.09
N ILE A 311 -41.18 24.18 -8.85
CA ILE A 311 -42.37 24.83 -8.30
C ILE A 311 -42.77 26.02 -9.17
N ALA A 312 -44.07 26.20 -9.38
CA ALA A 312 -44.61 27.42 -9.93
C ALA A 312 -44.51 28.54 -8.90
N GLU A 313 -43.89 29.67 -9.23
CA GLU A 313 -43.76 30.82 -8.33
C GLU A 313 -43.85 32.13 -9.10
N LYS A 314 -44.69 33.05 -8.62
CA LYS A 314 -44.96 34.38 -9.22
C LYS A 314 -45.44 34.30 -10.67
N GLU A 315 -46.26 33.29 -10.96
CA GLU A 315 -46.72 32.99 -12.32
C GLU A 315 -48.15 32.41 -12.33
N TRP A 316 -48.78 32.48 -13.50
CA TRP A 316 -50.05 31.80 -13.78
C TRP A 316 -49.78 30.44 -14.44
N VAL A 317 -50.44 29.39 -13.96
CA VAL A 317 -50.40 28.05 -14.56
C VAL A 317 -51.82 27.68 -15.02
N TYR A 318 -51.92 27.17 -16.24
CA TYR A 318 -53.15 26.59 -16.76
C TYR A 318 -53.16 25.08 -16.49
N ASP A 319 -54.18 24.60 -15.79
CA ASP A 319 -54.42 23.17 -15.63
C ASP A 319 -55.45 22.71 -16.66
N SER A 320 -55.02 21.83 -17.56
CA SER A 320 -55.87 21.27 -18.61
C SER A 320 -56.95 20.34 -18.07
N HIS A 321 -56.75 19.72 -16.90
CA HIS A 321 -57.73 18.82 -16.29
C HIS A 321 -58.91 19.59 -15.72
N SER A 322 -58.63 20.67 -14.99
CA SER A 322 -59.68 21.54 -14.43
C SER A 322 -60.13 22.64 -15.40
N GLN A 323 -59.45 22.82 -16.53
CA GLN A 323 -59.68 23.89 -17.52
C GLN A 323 -59.67 25.29 -16.91
N ALA A 324 -58.74 25.54 -15.98
CA ALA A 324 -58.68 26.79 -15.23
C ALA A 324 -57.25 27.31 -15.09
N TRP A 325 -57.14 28.62 -14.87
CA TRP A 325 -55.89 29.31 -14.56
C TRP A 325 -55.77 29.51 -13.05
N TYR A 326 -54.59 29.21 -12.51
CA TYR A 326 -54.27 29.42 -11.10
C TYR A 326 -53.01 30.27 -10.97
N TYR A 327 -53.05 31.26 -10.08
CA TYR A 327 -51.90 32.10 -9.81
C TYR A 327 -51.14 31.60 -8.58
N PHE A 328 -49.82 31.54 -8.68
CA PHE A 328 -48.92 31.16 -7.59
C PHE A 328 -48.13 32.37 -7.14
N LYS A 329 -48.24 32.74 -5.86
CA LYS A 329 -47.50 33.87 -5.29
C LYS A 329 -46.07 33.47 -4.90
N SER A 330 -45.32 34.39 -4.29
CA SER A 330 -43.98 34.08 -3.79
C SER A 330 -44.00 32.91 -2.79
N GLY A 331 -43.01 32.03 -2.87
CA GLY A 331 -42.96 30.78 -2.12
C GLY A 331 -43.84 29.66 -2.71
N GLY A 332 -44.50 29.90 -3.84
CA GLY A 332 -45.26 28.89 -4.60
C GLY A 332 -46.65 28.56 -4.07
N TYR A 333 -47.18 29.34 -3.14
CA TYR A 333 -48.54 29.14 -2.62
C TYR A 333 -49.58 29.53 -3.67
N MET A 334 -50.50 28.62 -3.99
CA MET A 334 -51.65 28.93 -4.84
C MET A 334 -52.55 30.00 -4.18
N THR A 335 -53.08 30.91 -4.99
CA THR A 335 -54.24 31.73 -4.61
C THR A 335 -55.41 31.39 -5.53
N ALA A 336 -56.60 31.33 -4.96
CA ALA A 336 -57.85 31.28 -5.71
C ALA A 336 -58.12 32.63 -6.39
#